data_AF-A0A7S3D801-F1
#
_entry.id   AF-A0A7S3D801-F1
#
_cell.length_a   1.000
_cell.length_b   1.000
_cell.length_c   1.000
_cell.angle_alpha   90.00
_cell.angle_beta   90.00
_cell.angle_gamma   90.00
#
_symmetry.space_group_name_H-M   'P 1'
#
loop_
_entity.id
_entity.type
_entity.pdbx_description
1 polymer ?
#
loop_
_entity_poly.entity_id
_entity_poly.type
_entity_poly.pdbx_seq_one_letter_code
_entity_poly.pdbx_strand_id
1 'polypeptide(L)'
;RVLAVAQGAVIHLYTAVTPFQFEPFQTLSDNTECVLHLATDEKKTKLVAAGTKEVVVYSLEEGKWRAVTKSHMSTPISDVTFCGEDWLAVAQKGGPVSMWLCERCGDQETFFVSHHLQLTPSPSLWGRKEVVRLGYLSTPGLLVTTCADHKIRVWSRREKAWSKVQSISCFHLVPGILAVGRSHYATTDRSHCLR
;
A
#
# COMPACT_ATOMS: atom_id res chain seq x y z
N ARG A 1 -17.39 -9.11 -6.41
CA ARG A 1 -16.55 -7.93 -6.02
C ARG A 1 -16.32 -8.06 -4.52
N VAL A 2 -15.09 -7.90 -4.04
CA VAL A 2 -14.76 -8.00 -2.61
C VAL A 2 -14.61 -6.60 -2.03
N LEU A 3 -15.20 -6.38 -0.85
CA LEU A 3 -14.97 -5.21 -0.01
C LEU A 3 -14.22 -5.68 1.25
N ALA A 4 -13.10 -5.04 1.58
CA ALA A 4 -12.36 -5.27 2.80
C ALA A 4 -12.53 -4.06 3.72
N VAL A 5 -12.91 -4.31 4.97
CA VAL A 5 -13.09 -3.27 5.99
C VAL A 5 -12.26 -3.65 7.21
N ALA A 6 -11.34 -2.76 7.59
CA ALA A 6 -10.58 -2.91 8.83
C ALA A 6 -11.37 -2.33 10.02
N GLN A 7 -11.40 -3.08 11.12
CA GLN A 7 -11.90 -2.65 12.42
C GLN A 7 -10.88 -3.04 13.48
N GLY A 8 -10.08 -2.06 13.94
CA GLY A 8 -8.92 -2.33 14.79
C GLY A 8 -7.92 -3.21 14.05
N ALA A 9 -7.53 -4.34 14.66
CA ALA A 9 -6.61 -5.31 14.07
C ALA A 9 -7.31 -6.39 13.21
N VAL A 10 -8.64 -6.32 13.05
CA VAL A 10 -9.41 -7.34 12.34
C VAL A 10 -9.87 -6.79 11.00
N ILE A 11 -9.86 -7.63 9.96
CA ILE A 11 -10.38 -7.28 8.63
C ILE A 11 -11.59 -8.14 8.33
N HIS A 12 -12.71 -7.51 8.02
CA HIS A 12 -13.93 -8.15 7.56
C HIS A 12 -14.00 -8.07 6.03
N LEU A 13 -14.19 -9.22 5.40
CA LEU A 13 -14.34 -9.34 3.96
C LEU A 13 -15.79 -9.61 3.60
N TYR A 14 -16.29 -8.83 2.65
CA TYR A 14 -17.64 -8.92 2.14
C TYR A 14 -17.65 -9.17 0.65
N THR A 15 -18.62 -9.96 0.18
CA THR A 15 -18.91 -10.14 -1.23
C THR A 15 -20.10 -9.28 -1.62
N ALA A 16 -20.01 -8.60 -2.76
CA ALA A 16 -21.13 -7.86 -3.30
C ALA A 16 -22.17 -8.82 -3.89
N VAL A 17 -23.37 -8.84 -3.32
CA VAL A 17 -24.54 -9.54 -3.86
C VAL A 17 -25.22 -8.68 -4.92
N THR A 18 -25.28 -7.38 -4.65
CA THR A 18 -25.72 -6.33 -5.60
C THR A 18 -24.74 -5.15 -5.52
N PRO A 19 -24.83 -4.13 -6.39
CA PRO A 19 -23.94 -2.97 -6.32
C PRO A 19 -23.96 -2.21 -4.98
N PHE A 20 -25.04 -2.37 -4.19
CA PHE A 20 -25.25 -1.64 -2.93
C PHE A 20 -25.44 -2.57 -1.72
N GLN A 21 -25.31 -3.89 -1.91
CA GLN A 21 -25.51 -4.87 -0.85
C GLN A 21 -24.33 -5.82 -0.77
N PHE A 22 -23.82 -5.99 0.45
CA PHE A 22 -22.62 -6.75 0.76
C PHE A 22 -22.92 -7.76 1.86
N GLU A 23 -22.47 -8.99 1.68
CA GLU A 23 -22.59 -10.06 2.68
C GLU A 23 -21.21 -10.45 3.19
N PRO A 24 -21.04 -10.59 4.53
CA PRO A 24 -19.76 -11.03 5.09
C PRO A 24 -19.51 -12.48 4.68
N PHE A 25 -18.27 -12.79 4.30
CA PHE A 25 -17.89 -14.18 3.98
C PHE A 25 -16.62 -14.65 4.68
N GLN A 26 -15.75 -13.74 5.11
CA GLN A 26 -14.53 -14.12 5.82
C GLN A 26 -14.05 -13.00 6.76
N THR A 27 -13.41 -13.40 7.86
CA THR A 27 -12.72 -12.50 8.79
C THR A 27 -11.24 -12.89 8.85
N LEU A 28 -10.35 -11.91 8.81
CA LEU A 28 -8.90 -12.06 8.93
C LEU A 28 -8.43 -11.42 10.23
N SER A 29 -7.60 -12.14 10.99
CA SER A 29 -7.20 -11.75 12.35
C SER A 29 -5.70 -11.98 12.62
N ASP A 30 -4.89 -12.03 11.57
CA ASP A 30 -3.44 -12.24 11.68
C ASP A 30 -2.68 -10.96 12.05
N ASN A 31 -3.30 -9.80 11.84
CA ASN A 31 -2.78 -8.52 12.28
C ASN A 31 -2.81 -8.43 13.81
N THR A 32 -1.71 -7.96 14.40
CA THR A 32 -1.62 -7.68 15.85
C THR A 32 -1.75 -6.20 16.18
N GLU A 33 -1.59 -5.34 15.18
CA GLU A 33 -1.76 -3.90 15.32
C GLU A 33 -3.05 -3.43 14.63
N CYS A 34 -3.57 -2.28 15.05
CA CYS A 34 -4.65 -1.62 14.33
C CYS A 34 -4.24 -1.37 12.87
N VAL A 35 -5.06 -1.83 11.94
CA VAL A 35 -4.84 -1.67 10.51
C VAL A 35 -5.17 -0.23 10.14
N LEU A 36 -4.18 0.49 9.63
CA LEU A 36 -4.27 1.89 9.23
C LEU A 36 -4.39 2.07 7.72
N HIS A 37 -3.89 1.10 6.95
CA HIS A 37 -3.87 1.12 5.50
C HIS A 37 -4.27 -0.23 4.92
N LEU A 38 -5.09 -0.20 3.88
CA LEU A 38 -5.47 -1.36 3.08
C LEU A 38 -5.25 -1.05 1.60
N ALA A 39 -4.72 -2.02 0.86
CA ALA A 39 -4.66 -1.94 -0.59
C ALA A 39 -4.84 -3.33 -1.21
N THR A 40 -5.44 -3.38 -2.40
CA THR A 40 -5.55 -4.60 -3.21
C THR A 40 -4.73 -4.47 -4.47
N ASP A 41 -4.31 -5.60 -5.04
CA ASP A 41 -3.76 -5.64 -6.40
C ASP A 41 -4.85 -5.38 -7.46
N GLU A 42 -4.42 -5.22 -8.71
CA GLU A 42 -5.31 -4.94 -9.85
C GLU A 42 -6.29 -6.11 -10.12
N LYS A 43 -5.82 -7.34 -9.94
CA LYS A 43 -6.65 -8.56 -10.09
C LYS A 43 -7.54 -8.84 -8.89
N LYS A 44 -7.34 -8.14 -7.76
CA LYS A 44 -8.06 -8.33 -6.49
C LYS A 44 -7.90 -9.75 -5.94
N THR A 45 -6.71 -10.30 -6.16
CA THR A 45 -6.27 -11.61 -5.65
C THR A 45 -5.34 -11.47 -4.46
N LYS A 46 -4.84 -10.26 -4.20
CA LYS A 46 -3.98 -9.94 -3.07
C LYS A 46 -4.51 -8.74 -2.32
N LEU A 47 -4.28 -8.74 -1.01
CA LEU A 47 -4.68 -7.70 -0.08
C LEU A 47 -3.50 -7.46 0.86
N VAL A 48 -3.10 -6.21 1.04
CA VAL A 48 -2.12 -5.82 2.05
C VAL A 48 -2.84 -5.03 3.12
N ALA A 49 -2.54 -5.38 4.38
CA ALA A 49 -2.96 -4.65 5.55
C ALA A 49 -1.72 -4.17 6.29
N ALA A 50 -1.65 -2.87 6.52
CA ALA A 50 -0.54 -2.27 7.25
C ALA A 50 -1.05 -1.50 8.47
N GLY A 51 -0.45 -1.81 9.62
CA GLY A 51 -0.64 -1.10 10.87
C GLY A 51 0.39 0.01 11.04
N THR A 52 0.81 0.27 12.29
CA THR A 52 1.83 1.28 12.56
C THR A 52 3.20 0.78 12.13
N LYS A 53 3.55 -0.47 12.41
CA LYS A 53 4.84 -1.08 12.03
C LYS A 53 4.69 -2.47 11.44
N GLU A 54 3.50 -3.03 11.45
CA GLU A 54 3.21 -4.34 10.90
C GLU A 54 2.71 -4.24 9.45
N VAL A 55 3.19 -5.13 8.58
CA VAL A 55 2.60 -5.40 7.26
C VAL A 55 2.22 -6.87 7.20
N VAL A 56 0.96 -7.14 6.86
CA VAL A 56 0.47 -8.48 6.54
C VAL A 56 -0.03 -8.47 5.10
N VAL A 57 0.43 -9.44 4.32
CA VAL A 57 -0.03 -9.68 2.94
C VAL A 57 -0.85 -10.95 2.91
N TYR A 58 -2.01 -10.84 2.28
CA TYR A 58 -2.96 -11.90 2.08
C TYR A 58 -3.06 -12.25 0.60
N SER A 59 -3.17 -13.54 0.30
CA SER A 59 -3.46 -14.05 -1.04
C SER A 59 -4.78 -14.82 -1.05
N LEU A 60 -5.53 -14.71 -2.14
CA LEU A 60 -6.76 -15.45 -2.38
C LEU A 60 -6.44 -16.79 -3.06
N GLU A 61 -6.44 -17.85 -2.26
CA GLU A 61 -6.12 -19.21 -2.71
C GLU A 61 -7.33 -20.11 -2.48
N GLU A 62 -7.78 -20.80 -3.54
CA GLU A 62 -8.93 -21.73 -3.48
C GLU A 62 -10.20 -21.09 -2.88
N GLY A 63 -10.41 -19.79 -3.15
CA GLY A 63 -11.55 -19.04 -2.63
C GLY A 63 -11.43 -18.61 -1.17
N LYS A 64 -10.28 -18.83 -0.52
CA LYS A 64 -10.01 -18.39 0.85
C LYS A 64 -8.83 -17.43 0.89
N TRP A 65 -8.99 -16.33 1.63
CA TRP A 65 -7.89 -15.42 1.90
C TRP A 65 -6.99 -16.00 2.99
N ARG A 66 -5.68 -16.01 2.76
CA ARG A 66 -4.68 -16.52 3.71
C ARG A 66 -3.50 -15.56 3.81
N ALA A 67 -2.96 -15.39 5.01
CA ALA A 67 -1.74 -14.62 5.21
C ALA A 67 -0.56 -15.38 4.59
N VAL A 68 0.12 -14.75 3.65
CA VAL A 68 1.31 -15.30 2.94
C VAL A 68 2.59 -14.64 3.41
N THR A 69 2.50 -13.46 4.04
CA THR A 69 3.65 -12.78 4.62
C THR A 69 3.20 -11.90 5.78
N LYS A 70 3.95 -11.95 6.87
CA LYS A 70 3.83 -11.03 8.00
C LYS A 70 5.21 -10.53 8.37
N SER A 71 5.37 -9.23 8.50
CA SER A 71 6.68 -8.64 8.80
C SER A 71 6.54 -7.32 9.56
N HIS A 72 7.54 -7.04 10.39
CA HIS A 72 7.60 -5.86 11.24
C HIS A 72 8.71 -4.92 10.75
N MET A 73 8.35 -3.65 10.61
CA MET A 73 9.23 -2.56 10.21
C MET A 73 9.78 -1.86 11.46
N SER A 74 11.02 -1.39 11.38
CA SER A 74 11.63 -0.59 12.46
C SER A 74 10.98 0.80 12.59
N THR A 75 10.54 1.36 11.46
CA THR A 75 9.95 2.68 11.31
C THR A 75 8.44 2.61 11.06
N PRO A 76 7.66 3.62 11.50
CA PRO A 76 6.24 3.64 11.24
C PRO A 76 5.90 3.65 9.75
N ILE A 77 4.86 2.93 9.35
CA ILE A 77 4.36 2.88 7.98
C ILE A 77 3.44 4.08 7.77
N SER A 78 3.57 4.68 6.58
CA SER A 78 2.83 5.87 6.16
C SER A 78 1.84 5.56 5.03
N ASP A 79 2.14 4.55 4.21
CA ASP A 79 1.22 4.03 3.20
C ASP A 79 1.72 2.69 2.62
N VAL A 80 0.82 1.96 1.95
CA VAL A 80 1.13 0.74 1.19
C VAL A 80 0.37 0.71 -0.14
N THR A 81 0.97 0.15 -1.19
CA THR A 81 0.26 -0.10 -2.45
C THR A 81 0.88 -1.22 -3.27
N PHE A 82 0.05 -2.00 -3.97
CA PHE A 82 0.54 -2.97 -4.94
C PHE A 82 1.00 -2.27 -6.23
N CYS A 83 2.08 -2.78 -6.81
CA CYS A 83 2.70 -2.28 -8.04
C CYS A 83 2.68 -3.38 -9.10
N GLY A 84 1.48 -3.67 -9.62
CA GLY A 84 1.23 -4.84 -10.46
C GLY A 84 0.96 -6.07 -9.61
N GLU A 85 1.30 -7.25 -10.12
CA GLU A 85 0.92 -8.53 -9.49
C GLU A 85 1.92 -9.01 -8.42
N ASP A 86 3.19 -8.65 -8.57
CA ASP A 86 4.29 -9.24 -7.81
C ASP A 86 5.02 -8.26 -6.92
N TRP A 87 4.65 -6.98 -6.93
CA TRP A 87 5.35 -5.96 -6.17
C TRP A 87 4.44 -5.26 -5.18
N LEU A 88 4.98 -5.01 -3.99
CA LEU A 88 4.34 -4.23 -2.95
C LEU A 88 5.29 -3.10 -2.55
N ALA A 89 4.81 -1.87 -2.59
CA ALA A 89 5.52 -0.71 -2.07
C ALA A 89 5.04 -0.43 -0.64
N VAL A 90 5.99 -0.32 0.29
CA VAL A 90 5.73 0.04 1.69
C VAL A 90 6.48 1.33 2.02
N ALA A 91 5.74 2.42 2.19
CA ALA A 91 6.31 3.72 2.50
C ALA A 91 6.48 3.88 4.01
N GLN A 92 7.70 4.19 4.44
CA GLN A 92 8.01 4.43 5.84
C GLN A 92 8.06 5.93 6.17
N LYS A 93 7.57 6.29 7.35
CA LYS A 93 7.58 7.66 7.86
C LYS A 93 9.01 8.16 8.03
N GLY A 94 9.37 9.17 7.24
CA GLY A 94 10.71 9.76 7.22
C GLY A 94 11.80 8.82 6.68
N GLY A 95 11.41 7.68 6.11
CA GLY A 95 12.31 6.64 5.62
C GLY A 95 12.18 6.41 4.11
N PRO A 96 12.83 5.35 3.60
CA PRO A 96 12.69 4.95 2.21
C PRO A 96 11.29 4.37 1.91
N VAL A 97 11.01 4.19 0.62
CA VAL A 97 9.95 3.25 0.20
C VAL A 97 10.61 1.89 0.00
N SER A 98 10.19 0.90 0.77
CA SER A 98 10.65 -0.48 0.63
C SER A 98 9.85 -1.18 -0.46
N MET A 99 10.53 -1.72 -1.46
CA MET A 99 9.92 -2.47 -2.56
C MET A 99 10.06 -3.96 -2.27
N TRP A 100 8.92 -4.62 -2.12
CA TRP A 100 8.83 -6.02 -1.78
C TRP A 100 8.46 -6.78 -3.04
N LEU A 101 9.18 -7.88 -3.32
CA LEU A 101 8.91 -8.77 -4.44
C LEU A 101 8.22 -10.03 -3.91
N CYS A 102 7.17 -10.44 -4.60
CA CYS A 102 6.53 -11.73 -4.45
C CYS A 102 7.32 -12.77 -5.22
N GLU A 103 7.69 -13.86 -4.57
CA GLU A 103 8.16 -15.06 -5.22
C GLU A 103 7.24 -16.23 -4.86
N ARG A 104 7.10 -17.16 -5.82
CA ARG A 104 6.37 -18.41 -5.65
C ARG A 104 7.34 -19.57 -5.59
N CYS A 105 7.24 -20.38 -4.54
CA CYS A 105 7.93 -21.65 -4.43
C CYS A 105 6.88 -22.75 -4.29
N GLY A 106 6.60 -23.45 -5.40
CA GLY A 106 5.44 -24.33 -5.50
C GLY A 106 4.14 -23.54 -5.33
N ASP A 107 3.29 -23.98 -4.41
CA ASP A 107 2.00 -23.35 -4.11
C ASP A 107 2.10 -22.25 -3.04
N GLN A 108 3.31 -21.93 -2.55
CA GLN A 108 3.51 -20.89 -1.53
C GLN A 108 3.97 -19.58 -2.15
N GLU A 109 3.23 -18.51 -1.87
CA GLU A 109 3.66 -17.14 -2.11
C GLU A 109 4.38 -16.57 -0.89
N THR A 110 5.44 -15.79 -1.10
CA THR A 110 6.09 -15.02 -0.03
C THR A 110 6.60 -13.70 -0.58
N PHE A 111 6.43 -12.63 0.20
CA PHE A 111 6.98 -11.32 -0.09
C PHE A 111 8.22 -11.07 0.76
N PHE A 112 9.27 -10.57 0.13
CA PHE A 112 10.49 -10.14 0.81
C PHE A 112 10.92 -8.77 0.30
N VAL A 113 11.64 -8.03 1.14
CA VAL A 113 12.22 -6.74 0.75
C VAL A 113 13.29 -6.99 -0.31
N SER A 114 13.05 -6.53 -1.53
CA SER A 114 14.00 -6.62 -2.63
C SER A 114 14.98 -5.43 -2.61
N HIS A 115 14.47 -4.21 -2.45
CA HIS A 115 15.31 -3.00 -2.41
C HIS A 115 14.55 -1.80 -1.82
N HIS A 116 15.28 -0.71 -1.58
CA HIS A 116 14.75 0.54 -1.02
C HIS A 116 14.89 1.69 -2.02
N LEU A 117 13.78 2.39 -2.29
CA LEU A 117 13.80 3.64 -3.04
C LEU A 117 14.19 4.77 -2.10
N GLN A 118 15.41 5.27 -2.30
CA GLN A 118 15.92 6.40 -1.55
C GLN A 118 15.27 7.70 -2.06
N LEU A 119 14.56 8.39 -1.19
CA LEU A 119 14.05 9.73 -1.47
C LEU A 119 15.22 10.70 -1.40
N THR A 120 15.82 11.02 -2.55
CA THR A 120 16.96 11.94 -2.62
C THR A 120 16.66 13.23 -1.84
N PRO A 121 17.57 13.68 -0.95
CA PRO A 121 17.38 14.88 -0.15
C PRO A 121 16.96 16.08 -0.99
N SER A 122 15.93 16.80 -0.54
CA SER A 122 15.78 18.21 -0.92
C SER A 122 16.70 19.02 -0.01
N PRO A 123 17.49 19.98 -0.53
CA PRO A 123 18.34 20.87 0.29
C PRO A 123 17.53 21.89 1.12
N SER A 124 16.19 21.83 1.09
CA SER A 124 15.33 22.71 1.87
C SER A 124 15.35 22.33 3.36
N LEU A 125 15.88 23.23 4.18
CA LEU A 125 16.02 23.17 5.66
C LEU A 125 14.72 22.95 6.46
N TRP A 126 13.55 22.88 5.81
CA TRP A 126 12.24 22.98 6.48
C TRP A 126 11.24 21.86 6.16
N GLY A 127 11.59 20.90 5.29
CA GLY A 127 10.65 19.86 4.83
C GLY A 127 10.92 18.48 5.41
N ARG A 128 9.95 17.88 6.12
CA ARG A 128 10.00 16.45 6.45
C ARG A 128 9.96 15.63 5.15
N LYS A 129 10.90 14.68 5.00
CA LYS A 129 10.99 13.76 3.84
C LYS A 129 10.06 12.56 4.03
N GLU A 130 8.78 12.84 4.29
CA GLU A 130 7.80 11.80 4.55
C GLU A 130 6.99 11.56 3.28
N VAL A 131 6.91 10.29 2.85
CA VAL A 131 5.91 9.92 1.85
C VAL A 131 4.56 10.01 2.52
N VAL A 132 3.67 10.79 1.92
CA VAL A 132 2.30 10.96 2.42
C VAL A 132 1.39 9.92 1.79
N ARG A 133 1.57 9.65 0.49
CA ARG A 133 0.78 8.67 -0.26
C ARG A 133 1.58 8.00 -1.36
N LEU A 134 1.20 6.77 -1.64
CA LEU A 134 1.62 5.98 -2.78
C LEU A 134 0.46 5.83 -3.77
N GLY A 135 0.77 5.80 -5.07
CA GLY A 135 -0.18 5.46 -6.12
C GLY A 135 0.53 4.69 -7.22
N TYR A 136 -0.16 3.73 -7.83
CA TYR A 136 0.39 2.95 -8.93
C TYR A 136 -0.45 3.11 -10.19
N LEU A 137 0.23 3.35 -11.31
CA LEU A 137 -0.34 3.39 -12.64
C LEU A 137 0.04 2.09 -13.35
N SER A 138 -0.92 1.15 -13.50
CA SER A 138 -0.65 -0.15 -14.14
C SER A 138 -0.21 -0.02 -15.59
N THR A 139 -0.74 0.98 -16.30
CA THR A 139 -0.25 1.38 -17.62
C THR A 139 0.19 2.85 -17.51
N PRO A 140 1.51 3.15 -17.49
CA PRO A 140 2.62 2.37 -18.05
C PRO A 140 3.51 1.62 -17.03
N GLY A 141 3.01 1.29 -15.84
CA GLY A 141 3.78 0.58 -14.80
C GLY A 141 4.63 1.54 -13.97
N LEU A 142 4.02 2.63 -13.50
CA LEU A 142 4.68 3.67 -12.73
C LEU A 142 4.21 3.69 -11.29
N LEU A 143 5.15 3.79 -10.36
CA LEU A 143 4.87 4.13 -8.98
C LEU A 143 5.01 5.64 -8.81
N VAL A 144 4.05 6.24 -8.13
CA VAL A 144 4.00 7.67 -7.83
C VAL A 144 4.05 7.82 -6.31
N THR A 145 5.00 8.60 -5.82
CA THR A 145 5.12 8.95 -4.40
C THR A 145 4.85 10.43 -4.23
N THR A 146 3.84 10.79 -3.43
CA THR A 146 3.65 12.18 -3.00
C THR A 146 4.33 12.39 -1.67
N CYS A 147 5.16 13.40 -1.56
CA CYS A 147 5.98 13.64 -0.39
C CYS A 147 5.62 14.96 0.29
N ALA A 148 5.82 15.03 1.60
CA ALA A 148 5.58 16.22 2.42
C ALA A 148 6.54 17.38 2.06
N ASP A 149 7.59 17.13 1.28
CA ASP A 149 8.48 18.15 0.71
C ASP A 149 7.91 18.80 -0.56
N HIS A 150 6.59 18.71 -0.77
CA HIS A 150 5.87 19.28 -1.91
C HIS A 150 6.37 18.76 -3.27
N LYS A 151 6.91 17.54 -3.30
CA LYS A 151 7.33 16.89 -4.53
C LYS A 151 6.52 15.64 -4.80
N ILE A 152 6.17 15.47 -6.07
CA ILE A 152 5.71 14.21 -6.63
C ILE A 152 6.90 13.58 -7.33
N ARG A 153 7.23 12.34 -6.97
CA ARG A 153 8.28 11.57 -7.64
C ARG A 153 7.63 10.40 -8.37
N VAL A 154 8.07 10.20 -9.60
CA VAL A 154 7.61 9.14 -10.49
C VAL A 154 8.74 8.15 -10.67
N TRP A 155 8.43 6.88 -10.44
CA TRP A 155 9.35 5.77 -10.48
C TRP A 155 8.88 4.81 -11.56
N SER A 156 9.80 4.36 -12.40
CA SER A 156 9.55 3.32 -13.39
C SER A 156 10.30 2.07 -13.01
N ARG A 157 9.65 0.95 -13.22
CA ARG A 157 10.27 -0.37 -13.16
C ARG A 157 10.81 -0.71 -14.54
N ARG A 158 12.11 -1.05 -14.60
CA ARG A 158 12.67 -1.79 -15.73
C ARG A 158 13.19 -3.12 -15.19
N GLU A 159 12.68 -4.21 -15.73
CA GLU A 159 12.95 -5.57 -15.27
C GLU A 159 12.60 -5.74 -13.78
N LYS A 160 13.62 -5.83 -12.91
CA LYS A 160 13.48 -6.00 -11.46
C LYS A 160 13.98 -4.80 -10.64
N ALA A 161 14.38 -3.72 -11.29
CA ALA A 161 14.89 -2.52 -10.64
C ALA A 161 13.95 -1.34 -10.84
N TRP A 162 13.77 -0.57 -9.78
CA TRP A 162 13.03 0.69 -9.81
C TRP A 162 14.00 1.86 -9.85
N SER A 163 13.69 2.82 -10.72
CA SER A 163 14.49 4.03 -10.88
C SER A 163 13.59 5.26 -10.92
N LYS A 164 14.08 6.37 -10.38
CA LYS A 164 13.39 7.66 -10.44
C LYS A 164 13.44 8.17 -11.87
N VAL A 165 12.28 8.37 -12.48
CA VAL A 165 12.15 8.94 -13.83
C VAL A 165 11.98 10.45 -13.76
N GLN A 166 11.15 10.92 -12.82
CA GLN A 166 10.81 12.33 -12.75
C GLN A 166 10.60 12.79 -11.30
N SER A 167 10.89 14.06 -11.06
CA SER A 167 10.51 14.77 -9.82
C SER A 167 9.84 16.07 -10.21
N ILE A 168 8.61 16.26 -9.76
CA ILE A 168 7.78 17.43 -10.06
C ILE A 168 7.58 18.19 -8.75
N SER A 169 7.90 19.48 -8.74
CA SER A 169 7.61 20.37 -7.61
C SER A 169 6.15 20.83 -7.71
N CYS A 170 5.39 20.66 -6.64
CA CYS A 170 3.96 20.94 -6.60
C CYS A 170 3.67 21.86 -5.41
N PHE A 171 3.48 23.15 -5.67
CA PHE A 171 3.22 24.14 -4.62
C PHE A 171 1.78 24.09 -4.07
N HIS A 172 0.90 23.28 -4.65
CA HIS A 172 -0.48 23.07 -4.19
C HIS A 172 -0.80 21.58 -4.10
N LEU A 173 -0.37 20.93 -3.02
CA LEU A 173 -0.98 19.67 -2.59
C LEU A 173 -2.09 20.03 -1.61
N VAL A 174 -3.31 20.21 -2.13
CA VAL A 174 -4.50 20.15 -1.28
C VAL A 174 -4.58 18.72 -0.71
N PRO A 175 -4.64 18.53 0.61
CA PRO A 175 -4.77 17.19 1.18
C PRO A 175 -6.03 16.53 0.62
N GLY A 176 -5.86 15.42 -0.11
CA GLY A 176 -6.98 14.58 -0.55
C GLY A 176 -7.21 14.46 -2.06
N ILE A 177 -6.48 15.19 -2.92
CA ILE A 177 -6.64 15.02 -4.39
C ILE A 177 -5.27 14.84 -5.06
N LEU A 178 -4.87 13.58 -5.19
CA LEU A 178 -4.11 13.15 -6.36
C LEU A 178 -4.96 12.09 -7.06
N ALA A 179 -5.75 12.52 -8.05
CA ALA A 179 -6.47 11.62 -8.94
C ALA A 179 -5.48 11.00 -9.91
N VAL A 180 -4.80 9.95 -9.48
CA VAL A 180 -4.07 9.04 -10.36
C VAL A 180 -5.04 7.90 -10.67
N GLY A 181 -5.46 7.81 -11.92
CA GLY A 181 -6.67 7.10 -12.36
C GLY A 181 -6.79 5.63 -11.93
N ARG A 182 -8.05 5.26 -11.66
CA ARG A 182 -8.61 3.92 -11.35
C ARG A 182 -7.92 3.17 -10.21
N SER A 183 -8.06 3.69 -9.01
CA SER A 183 -8.15 2.85 -7.80
C SER A 183 -9.32 3.37 -6.97
N HIS A 184 -10.28 2.49 -6.68
CA HIS A 184 -11.42 2.81 -5.83
C HIS A 184 -10.90 2.90 -4.39
N TYR A 185 -10.66 4.10 -3.90
CA TYR A 185 -10.27 4.32 -2.52
C TYR A 185 -11.49 4.16 -1.59
N ALA A 186 -11.36 3.32 -0.58
CA ALA A 186 -12.17 3.42 0.64
C ALA A 186 -11.43 4.35 1.60
N THR A 187 -12.05 5.46 1.98
CA THR A 187 -11.53 6.36 3.00
C THR A 187 -11.82 5.76 4.37
N THR A 188 -10.80 5.51 5.18
CA THR A 188 -10.99 5.29 6.62
C THR A 188 -11.15 6.65 7.29
N ASP A 189 -12.33 6.90 7.85
CA ASP A 189 -12.57 8.04 8.72
C ASP A 189 -11.69 7.88 9.98
N ARG A 190 -10.81 8.85 10.22
CA ARG A 190 -9.85 8.86 11.34
C ARG A 190 -10.48 9.38 12.65
N SER A 191 -11.80 9.39 12.76
CA SER A 191 -12.51 9.98 13.89
C SER A 191 -12.56 9.13 15.17
N HIS A 192 -12.14 7.85 15.15
CA HIS A 192 -12.28 6.97 16.32
C HIS A 192 -11.04 6.11 16.62
N CYS A 193 -9.91 6.74 16.96
CA CYS A 193 -8.79 6.08 17.67
C CYS A 193 -8.07 7.09 18.57
N LEU A 194 -8.82 7.79 19.42
CA LEU A 194 -8.31 8.46 20.61
C LEU A 194 -9.33 8.29 21.73
N ARG A 195 -9.20 7.21 22.49
CA ARG A 195 -9.53 7.09 23.91
C ARG A 195 -8.84 5.86 24.47
#